data_AF-A0A3A5QYE0-F1
#
_entry.id   AF-A0A3A5QYE0-F1
#
_cell.length_a   1.000
_cell.length_b   1.000
_cell.length_c   1.000
_cell.angle_alpha   90.00
_cell.angle_beta   90.00
_cell.angle_gamma   90.00
#
_symmetry.space_group_name_H-M   'P 1'
#
loop_
_entity.id
_entity.type
_entity.pdbx_description
1 polymer ?
#
loop_
_entity_poly.entity_id
_entity_poly.type
_entity_poly.pdbx_seq_one_letter_code
_entity_poly.pdbx_strand_id
1 'polypeptide(L)'
;MFITEEDYKVVIGDNALKVISQVSPKNRADAETVALEEISGYLRSKYDCTAIFSAQDEQRNKLIVTYACDIALYHMSASVPQKMGSEVRKERYERAIKMLEGIQAGKIVPDLPLAVGEDGLPSGNSFVYSCQKQLHHNW
;
A
#
# COMPACT_ATOMS: atom_id res chain seq x y z
N MET A 1 -5.37 13.51 -3.52
CA MET A 1 -5.49 12.62 -2.34
C MET A 1 -5.71 11.22 -2.87
N PHE A 2 -4.91 10.24 -2.42
CA PHE A 2 -5.02 8.86 -2.90
C PHE A 2 -6.23 8.12 -2.29
N ILE A 3 -6.60 8.50 -1.07
CA ILE A 3 -7.73 7.97 -0.29
C ILE A 3 -8.84 9.04 -0.23
N THR A 4 -10.10 8.64 -0.37
CA THR A 4 -11.26 9.52 -0.21
C THR A 4 -12.18 9.07 0.94
N GLU A 5 -13.13 9.93 1.32
CA GLU A 5 -14.12 9.61 2.36
C GLU A 5 -15.02 8.42 1.98
N GLU A 6 -15.28 8.24 0.68
CA GLU A 6 -16.03 7.09 0.17
C GLU A 6 -15.25 5.78 0.33
N ASP A 7 -13.92 5.81 0.15
CA ASP A 7 -13.08 4.62 0.36
C ASP A 7 -13.19 4.12 1.81
N TYR A 8 -13.19 5.03 2.80
CA TYR A 8 -13.40 4.67 4.20
C TYR A 8 -14.79 4.06 4.47
N LYS A 9 -15.82 4.56 3.78
CA LYS A 9 -17.18 4.03 3.88
C LYS A 9 -17.28 2.61 3.32
N VAL A 10 -16.60 2.31 2.22
CA VAL A 10 -16.59 0.96 1.63
C VAL A 10 -15.91 -0.04 2.56
N VAL A 11 -14.84 0.34 3.27
CA VAL A 11 -14.03 -0.59 4.08
C VAL A 11 -14.69 -0.95 5.41
N ILE A 12 -15.32 0.00 6.12
CA ILE A 12 -15.85 -0.23 7.49
C ILE A 12 -17.30 0.27 7.67
N GLY A 13 -17.94 0.79 6.63
CA GLY A 13 -19.31 1.32 6.71
C GLY A 13 -19.41 2.56 7.61
N ASP A 14 -20.61 2.84 8.13
CA ASP A 14 -20.93 4.05 8.90
C ASP A 14 -20.10 4.23 10.19
N ASN A 15 -19.43 3.17 10.67
CA ASN A 15 -18.59 3.26 11.85
C ASN A 15 -17.27 4.01 11.58
N ALA A 16 -16.78 3.99 10.33
CA ALA A 16 -15.63 4.80 9.92
C ALA A 16 -15.96 6.30 10.02
N LEU A 17 -17.14 6.69 9.53
CA LEU A 17 -17.59 8.08 9.52
C LEU A 17 -17.62 8.71 10.91
N LYS A 18 -17.96 7.94 11.95
CA LYS A 18 -17.90 8.44 13.35
C LYS A 18 -16.48 8.81 13.77
N VAL A 19 -15.49 7.94 13.52
CA VAL A 19 -14.09 8.21 13.88
C VAL A 19 -13.56 9.38 13.06
N ILE A 20 -13.81 9.34 11.76
CA ILE A 20 -13.44 10.35 10.76
C ILE A 20 -14.01 11.72 11.13
N SER A 21 -15.26 11.79 11.63
CA SER A 21 -15.92 13.03 12.05
C SER A 21 -15.42 13.58 13.38
N GLN A 22 -14.86 12.74 14.25
CA GLN A 22 -14.31 13.15 15.54
C GLN A 22 -12.86 13.65 15.45
N VAL A 23 -12.16 13.31 14.38
CA VAL A 23 -10.75 13.65 14.15
C VAL A 23 -10.65 14.95 13.36
N SER A 24 -9.73 15.84 13.75
CA SER A 24 -9.50 17.09 13.02
C SER A 24 -9.02 16.80 11.59
N PRO A 25 -9.36 17.65 10.59
CA PRO A 25 -8.91 17.45 9.21
C PRO A 25 -7.38 17.43 9.08
N LYS A 26 -6.67 18.14 9.96
CA LYS A 26 -5.22 18.13 10.03
C LYS A 26 -4.68 16.78 10.50
N ASN A 27 -5.23 16.20 11.57
CA ASN A 27 -4.81 14.88 12.05
C ASN A 27 -5.17 13.78 11.04
N ARG A 28 -6.28 13.94 10.30
CA ARG A 28 -6.62 13.03 9.21
C ARG A 28 -5.55 13.04 8.12
N ALA A 29 -5.21 14.21 7.60
CA ALA A 29 -4.19 14.34 6.56
C ALA A 29 -2.82 13.82 7.01
N ASP A 30 -2.46 14.04 8.28
CA ASP A 30 -1.23 13.51 8.87
C ASP A 30 -1.26 11.97 8.93
N ALA A 31 -2.34 11.38 9.43
CA ALA A 31 -2.52 9.92 9.50
C ALA A 31 -2.51 9.25 8.12
N GLU A 32 -3.11 9.89 7.11
CA GLU A 32 -3.06 9.42 5.73
C GLU A 32 -1.63 9.48 5.16
N THR A 33 -0.90 10.57 5.44
CA THR A 33 0.49 10.72 5.00
C THR A 33 1.38 9.65 5.63
N VAL A 34 1.24 9.41 6.94
CA VAL A 34 1.96 8.35 7.66
C VAL A 34 1.62 6.97 7.09
N ALA A 35 0.35 6.69 6.82
CA ALA A 35 -0.06 5.40 6.25
C ALA A 35 0.52 5.17 4.85
N LEU A 36 0.54 6.20 4.00
CA LEU A 36 1.12 6.11 2.66
C LEU A 36 2.64 5.92 2.72
N GLU A 37 3.33 6.66 3.58
CA GLU A 37 4.77 6.52 3.77
C GLU A 37 5.14 5.12 4.29
N GLU A 38 4.36 4.56 5.22
CA GLU A 38 4.57 3.20 5.74
C GLU A 38 4.39 2.14 4.64
N ILE A 39 3.29 2.21 3.87
CA ILE A 39 3.07 1.32 2.71
C ILE A 39 4.21 1.48 1.69
N SER A 40 4.64 2.72 1.44
CA SER A 40 5.74 3.00 0.50
C SER A 40 7.03 2.32 0.96
N GLY A 41 7.30 2.24 2.27
CA GLY A 41 8.49 1.59 2.82
C GLY A 41 8.59 0.11 2.44
N TYR A 42 7.46 -0.60 2.42
CA TYR A 42 7.40 -2.01 2.01
C TYR A 42 7.46 -2.19 0.49
N LEU A 43 6.86 -1.27 -0.28
CA LEU A 43 6.72 -1.40 -1.73
C LEU A 43 7.91 -0.86 -2.53
N ARG A 44 8.62 0.17 -2.02
CA ARG A 44 9.68 0.91 -2.72
C ARG A 44 10.86 0.04 -3.18
N SER A 45 11.00 -1.17 -2.63
CA SER A 45 12.02 -2.14 -3.05
C SER A 45 11.78 -2.73 -4.44
N LYS A 46 10.52 -2.85 -4.88
CA LYS A 46 10.16 -3.50 -6.16
C LYS A 46 9.19 -2.71 -7.05
N TYR A 47 8.41 -1.80 -6.47
CA TYR A 47 7.31 -1.14 -7.17
C TYR A 47 7.52 0.37 -7.21
N ASP A 48 6.95 1.01 -8.23
CA ASP A 48 6.96 2.46 -8.36
C ASP A 48 5.85 3.07 -7.50
N CYS A 49 6.20 3.42 -6.27
CA CYS A 49 5.31 4.09 -5.33
C CYS A 49 4.73 5.40 -5.90
N THR A 50 5.50 6.14 -6.71
CA THR A 50 5.02 7.40 -7.30
C THR A 50 3.90 7.12 -8.28
N ALA A 51 4.07 6.14 -9.16
CA ALA A 51 3.04 5.73 -10.10
C ALA A 51 1.80 5.17 -9.40
N ILE A 52 2.00 4.35 -8.34
CA ILE A 52 0.90 3.77 -7.55
C ILE A 52 0.06 4.88 -6.91
N PHE A 53 0.70 5.82 -6.20
CA PHE A 53 -0.02 6.85 -5.45
C PHE A 53 -0.51 8.01 -6.33
N SER A 54 0.00 8.12 -7.56
CA SER A 54 -0.49 9.09 -8.56
C SER A 54 -1.71 8.58 -9.32
N ALA A 55 -2.00 7.28 -9.29
CA ALA A 55 -3.19 6.72 -9.94
C ALA A 55 -4.47 7.31 -9.34
N GLN A 56 -5.47 7.56 -10.19
CA GLN A 56 -6.76 8.13 -9.80
C GLN A 56 -7.90 7.18 -10.19
N ASP A 57 -9.01 7.30 -9.46
CA ASP A 57 -10.27 6.63 -9.78
C ASP A 57 -10.13 5.10 -9.88
N GLU A 58 -10.62 4.49 -10.96
CA GLU A 58 -10.54 3.04 -11.24
C GLU A 58 -9.13 2.50 -11.49
N GLN A 59 -8.16 3.36 -11.79
CA GLN A 59 -6.76 2.95 -11.94
C GLN A 59 -6.08 2.70 -10.59
N ARG A 60 -6.70 3.10 -9.48
CA ARG A 60 -6.20 2.83 -8.14
C ARG A 60 -6.34 1.35 -7.82
N ASN A 61 -5.26 0.74 -7.36
CA ASN A 61 -5.32 -0.63 -6.87
C ASN A 61 -6.16 -0.69 -5.58
N LYS A 62 -7.36 -1.29 -5.68
CA LYS A 62 -8.34 -1.36 -4.59
C LYS A 62 -7.80 -2.04 -3.33
N LEU A 63 -6.85 -2.97 -3.47
CA LEU A 63 -6.21 -3.61 -2.30
C LEU A 63 -5.34 -2.62 -1.54
N ILE A 64 -4.52 -1.83 -2.26
CA ILE A 64 -3.66 -0.81 -1.64
C ILE A 64 -4.49 0.29 -1.00
N VAL A 65 -5.58 0.72 -1.66
CA VAL A 65 -6.52 1.68 -1.07
C VAL A 65 -7.13 1.14 0.22
N THR A 66 -7.53 -0.14 0.24
CA THR A 66 -8.09 -0.79 1.45
C THR A 66 -7.07 -0.80 2.60
N TYR A 67 -5.83 -1.21 2.34
CA TYR A 67 -4.79 -1.24 3.37
C TYR A 67 -4.42 0.16 3.87
N ALA A 68 -4.34 1.14 2.97
CA ALA A 68 -4.09 2.53 3.34
C ALA A 68 -5.22 3.08 4.23
N CYS A 69 -6.47 2.74 3.93
CA CYS A 69 -7.60 3.07 4.80
C CYS A 69 -7.49 2.43 6.19
N ASP A 70 -7.21 1.12 6.27
CA ASP A 70 -7.10 0.39 7.54
C ASP A 70 -5.97 0.97 8.42
N ILE A 71 -4.80 1.25 7.84
CA ILE A 71 -3.65 1.83 8.55
C ILE A 71 -3.93 3.27 8.99
N ALA A 72 -4.46 4.11 8.10
CA ALA A 72 -4.80 5.50 8.43
C ALA A 72 -5.85 5.55 9.57
N LEU A 73 -6.88 4.69 9.51
CA LEU A 73 -7.89 4.59 10.56
C LEU A 73 -7.32 4.09 11.88
N TYR A 74 -6.33 3.19 11.85
CA TYR A 74 -5.63 2.77 13.05
C TYR A 74 -4.95 3.97 13.73
N HIS A 75 -4.15 4.76 12.99
CA HIS A 75 -3.49 5.96 13.52
C HIS A 75 -4.49 7.02 14.01
N MET A 76 -5.58 7.23 13.28
CA MET A 76 -6.67 8.12 13.71
C MET A 76 -7.29 7.63 15.02
N SER A 77 -7.62 6.34 15.12
CA SER A 77 -8.25 5.76 16.31
C SER A 77 -7.33 5.75 17.53
N ALA A 78 -6.02 5.57 17.33
CA ALA A 78 -5.02 5.65 18.39
C ALA A 78 -4.89 7.08 18.95
N SER A 79 -5.22 8.10 18.14
CA SER A 79 -5.21 9.50 18.54
C SER A 79 -6.46 9.93 19.31
N VAL A 80 -7.53 9.11 19.33
CA VAL A 80 -8.77 9.42 20.07
C VAL A 80 -8.72 8.79 21.46
N PRO A 81 -9.04 9.52 22.55
CA PRO A 81 -8.98 8.99 23.92
C PRO A 81 -10.00 7.87 24.20
N GLN A 82 -11.09 7.80 23.42
CA GLN A 82 -12.13 6.80 23.59
C GLN A 82 -11.80 5.57 22.73
N LYS A 83 -11.11 4.58 23.32
CA LYS A 83 -10.69 3.29 22.72
C LYS A 83 -11.87 2.35 22.34
N MET A 84 -12.93 2.87 21.71
CA MET A 84 -14.07 2.08 21.26
C MET A 84 -13.69 1.25 20.02
N GLY A 85 -13.54 -0.07 20.17
CA GLY A 85 -13.32 -1.00 19.05
C GLY A 85 -11.86 -1.14 18.58
N SER A 86 -10.90 -0.96 19.50
CA SER A 86 -9.46 -1.07 19.20
C SER A 86 -9.01 -2.47 18.77
N GLU A 87 -9.71 -3.54 19.16
CA GLU A 87 -9.32 -4.92 18.83
C GLU A 87 -9.52 -5.24 17.34
N VAL A 88 -10.69 -4.93 16.78
CA VAL A 88 -10.98 -5.16 15.35
C VAL A 88 -10.03 -4.33 14.47
N ARG A 89 -9.71 -3.10 14.88
CA ARG A 89 -8.77 -2.23 14.15
C ARG A 89 -7.34 -2.75 14.22
N LYS A 90 -6.93 -3.27 15.38
CA LYS A 90 -5.61 -3.88 15.54
C LYS A 90 -5.47 -5.14 14.66
N GLU A 91 -6.48 -6.01 14.63
CA GLU A 91 -6.47 -7.21 13.79
C GLU A 91 -6.40 -6.86 12.29
N ARG A 92 -7.15 -5.84 11.87
CA ARG A 92 -7.10 -5.32 10.49
C ARG A 92 -5.73 -4.74 10.14
N TYR A 93 -5.15 -3.96 11.04
CA TYR A 93 -3.79 -3.43 10.89
C TYR A 93 -2.76 -4.56 10.78
N GLU A 94 -2.77 -5.53 11.70
CA GLU A 94 -1.85 -6.68 11.69
C GLU A 94 -1.99 -7.50 10.39
N ARG A 95 -3.21 -7.65 9.88
CA ARG A 95 -3.46 -8.29 8.58
C ARG A 95 -2.90 -7.48 7.42
N ALA A 96 -3.02 -6.15 7.43
CA ALA A 96 -2.47 -5.29 6.39
C ALA A 96 -0.93 -5.38 6.36
N ILE A 97 -0.28 -5.28 7.53
CA ILE A 97 1.18 -5.43 7.65
C ILE A 97 1.65 -6.79 7.14
N LYS A 98 0.99 -7.89 7.55
CA LYS A 98 1.34 -9.24 7.08
C LYS A 98 1.23 -9.40 5.56
N MET A 99 0.26 -8.71 4.93
CA MET A 99 0.14 -8.70 3.48
C MET A 99 1.27 -7.90 2.84
N LEU A 100 1.61 -6.72 3.37
CA LEU A 100 2.73 -5.90 2.90
C LEU A 100 4.07 -6.63 3.02
N GLU A 101 4.31 -7.35 4.12
CA GLU A 101 5.46 -8.25 4.27
C GLU A 101 5.46 -9.38 3.24
N GLY A 102 4.29 -9.95 2.94
CA GLY A 102 4.13 -10.96 1.89
C GLY A 102 4.45 -10.44 0.48
N ILE A 103 4.10 -9.18 0.21
CA ILE A 103 4.42 -8.48 -1.04
C ILE A 103 5.92 -8.19 -1.12
N GLN A 104 6.51 -7.69 -0.04
CA GLN A 104 7.95 -7.42 0.06
C GLN A 104 8.79 -8.71 -0.11
N ALA A 105 8.36 -9.82 0.50
CA ALA A 105 8.97 -11.14 0.34
C ALA A 105 8.78 -11.73 -1.07
N GLY A 106 7.95 -11.12 -1.93
CA GLY A 106 7.63 -11.62 -3.26
C GLY A 106 6.78 -12.88 -3.28
N LYS A 107 6.17 -13.27 -2.15
CA LYS A 107 5.23 -14.40 -2.07
C LYS A 107 3.87 -14.05 -2.67
N ILE A 108 3.52 -12.77 -2.61
CA ILE A 108 2.29 -12.21 -3.15
C ILE A 108 2.70 -11.15 -4.17
N VAL A 109 2.27 -11.32 -5.42
CA VAL A 109 2.58 -10.38 -6.50
C VAL A 109 1.28 -9.66 -6.88
N PRO A 110 1.01 -8.48 -6.29
CA PRO A 110 -0.13 -7.66 -6.68
C PRO A 110 0.10 -7.06 -8.08
N ASP A 111 -0.99 -6.79 -8.78
CA ASP A 111 -0.97 -6.07 -10.06
C ASP A 111 -0.67 -4.58 -9.80
N LEU A 112 0.62 -4.27 -9.70
CA LEU A 112 1.15 -2.94 -9.41
C LEU A 112 2.29 -2.62 -10.39
N PRO A 113 2.45 -1.35 -10.78
CA PRO A 113 3.55 -0.94 -11.64
C PRO A 113 4.89 -1.21 -10.95
N LEU A 114 5.72 -2.01 -11.63
CA LEU A 114 7.08 -2.33 -11.19
C LEU A 114 7.96 -1.08 -11.31
N ALA A 115 8.84 -0.87 -10.35
CA ALA A 115 9.88 0.14 -10.49
C ALA A 115 10.79 -0.30 -11.65
N VAL A 116 10.94 0.55 -12.65
CA VAL A 116 11.86 0.31 -13.77
C VAL A 116 13.19 0.92 -13.39
N GLY A 117 14.25 0.10 -13.38
CA GLY A 117 15.60 0.60 -13.18
C GLY A 117 16.08 1.42 -14.38
N GLU A 118 17.19 2.14 -14.22
CA GLU A 118 17.80 2.99 -15.26
C GLU A 118 18.13 2.23 -16.58
N ASP A 119 18.17 0.89 -16.54
CA ASP A 119 18.43 -0.02 -17.67
C ASP A 119 17.15 -0.53 -18.38
N GLY A 120 15.95 -0.14 -17.95
CA GLY A 120 14.68 -0.62 -18.53
C GLY A 120 14.25 -2.01 -18.04
N LEU A 121 15.01 -2.63 -17.14
CA LEU A 121 14.68 -3.89 -16.47
C LEU A 121 13.86 -3.63 -15.19
N PRO A 122 12.91 -4.51 -14.84
CA PRO A 122 12.19 -4.40 -13.58
C PRO A 122 13.16 -4.52 -12.40
N SER A 123 13.12 -3.55 -11.48
CA SER A 123 13.89 -3.55 -10.23
C SER A 123 13.37 -4.66 -9.33
N GLY A 124 13.92 -5.85 -9.53
CA GLY A 124 13.79 -6.98 -8.66
C GLY A 124 14.89 -7.96 -9.02
N ASN A 125 15.46 -8.63 -8.03
CA ASN A 125 16.52 -9.63 -8.18
C ASN A 125 16.08 -10.89 -8.96
N SER A 126 15.19 -10.74 -9.95
CA SER A 126 14.91 -11.73 -10.97
C SER A 126 16.20 -11.90 -11.77
N PHE A 127 17.00 -12.89 -11.39
CA PHE A 127 18.00 -13.44 -12.29
C PHE A 127 17.23 -13.93 -13.53
N VAL A 128 17.17 -13.11 -14.57
CA VAL A 128 16.67 -13.54 -15.86
C VAL A 128 17.74 -14.47 -16.41
N TYR A 129 17.52 -15.77 -16.27
CA TYR A 129 18.34 -16.77 -16.93
C TYR A 129 18.01 -16.75 -18.41
N SER A 130 18.53 -15.76 -19.13
CA SER A 130 18.51 -15.74 -20.58
C SER A 130 19.68 -16.59 -21.07
N CYS A 131 19.39 -17.76 -21.63
CA CYS A 131 20.36 -18.50 -22.43
C CYS A 131 20.72 -17.65 -23.65
N GLN A 132 21.89 -17.01 -23.65
CA GLN A 132 22.48 -16.53 -24.91
C GLN A 132 22.63 -17.73 -25.84
N LYS A 133 22.13 -17.60 -27.08
CA LYS A 133 22.31 -18.63 -28.11
C LYS A 133 23.80 -18.87 -28.29
N GLN A 134 24.21 -20.14 -28.29
CA GLN A 134 25.62 -20.52 -28.44
C GLN A 134 26.23 -19.84 -29.66
N LEU A 135 27.30 -19.07 -29.44
CA LEU A 135 28.13 -18.53 -30.51
C LEU A 135 28.92 -19.70 -31.10
N HIS A 136 28.50 -20.19 -32.27
CA HIS A 136 29.31 -21.11 -33.06
C HIS A 136 30.48 -20.32 -33.66
N HIS A 137 31.65 -20.41 -33.02
CA HIS A 137 32.90 -19.95 -33.61
C HIS A 137 33.40 -21.02 -34.59
N ASN A 138 33.24 -20.78 -35.89
CA ASN A 138 34.01 -21.48 -36.91
C ASN A 138 35.41 -20.84 -36.96
N TRP A 139 36.41 -21.60 -36.56
CA TRP A 139 37.83 -21.29 -36.71
C TRP A 139 38.32 -21.74 -38.09
#